data_AF-A0A433U431-F1
#
_entry.id   AF-A0A433U431-F1
#
_cell.length_a   1.000
_cell.length_b   1.000
_cell.length_c   1.000
_cell.angle_alpha   90.00
_cell.angle_beta   90.00
_cell.angle_gamma   90.00
#
_symmetry.space_group_name_H-M   'P 1'
#
loop_
_entity.id
_entity.type
_entity.pdbx_description
1 polymer ?
#
loop_
_entity_poly.entity_id
_entity_poly.type
_entity_poly.pdbx_seq_one_letter_code
_entity_poly.pdbx_strand_id
1 'polypeptide(L)'
;MAESLSQEQLSLLAGRLSRDEIPAVKAHVIRVYICAVGTDSMTERDVFVENVYPKLRAYCKDRYGLEFQVSDLTWGLSVPEIESQTDLTPLRIREIQRCHALSAGPNFITFLGQKYGQRSLPDVILSDEYDVIQIALRTHKTRNTRNAPLLDQCYVVDENNLPPVYVLRARSAIVPEFNDPDETVRATAAAKWEEVQAELRTLLQRGADLAYLDGTMDSDSKERYYVSGEKRSRYFSLVDFSSACLFISLAL
;
A
#
# COMPACT_ATOMS: atom_id res chain seq x y z
N MET A 1 12.27 62.92 -4.25
CA MET A 1 11.68 62.29 -5.46
C MET A 1 11.14 60.95 -5.03
N ALA A 2 9.84 60.71 -5.15
CA ALA A 2 9.28 59.39 -4.89
C ALA A 2 9.57 58.52 -6.11
N GLU A 3 10.31 57.43 -5.93
CA GLU A 3 10.48 56.43 -6.98
C GLU A 3 9.11 55.84 -7.32
N SER A 4 8.68 56.04 -8.56
CA SER A 4 7.43 55.48 -9.06
C SER A 4 7.58 53.97 -9.21
N LEU A 5 6.70 53.22 -8.55
CA LEU A 5 6.64 51.76 -8.68
C LEU A 5 6.44 51.36 -10.15
N SER A 6 7.12 50.31 -10.57
CA SER A 6 6.96 49.77 -11.93
C SER A 6 5.56 49.14 -12.11
N GLN A 7 5.13 49.03 -13.36
CA GLN A 7 3.83 48.42 -13.71
C GLN A 7 3.73 46.95 -13.21
N GLU A 8 4.85 46.22 -13.18
CA GLU A 8 4.94 44.89 -12.59
C GLU A 8 4.72 44.91 -11.08
N GLN A 9 5.36 45.83 -10.36
CA GLN A 9 5.20 45.96 -8.91
C GLN A 9 3.75 46.31 -8.54
N LEU A 10 3.10 47.17 -9.33
CA LEU A 10 1.69 47.51 -9.15
C LEU A 10 0.77 46.32 -9.45
N SER A 11 1.09 45.50 -10.45
CA SER A 11 0.31 44.29 -10.79
C SER A 11 0.45 43.20 -9.72
N LEU A 12 1.65 43.03 -9.18
CA LEU A 12 1.93 42.14 -8.05
C LEU A 12 1.17 42.57 -6.78
N LEU A 13 1.21 43.86 -6.42
CA LEU A 13 0.48 44.40 -5.27
C LEU A 13 -1.06 44.35 -5.45
N ALA A 14 -1.54 44.43 -6.69
CA ALA A 14 -2.96 44.30 -7.02
C ALA A 14 -3.44 42.84 -7.15
N GLY A 15 -2.56 41.85 -6.92
CA GLY A 15 -2.90 40.43 -7.02
C GLY A 15 -3.23 39.96 -8.45
N ARG A 16 -2.80 40.70 -9.47
CA ARG A 16 -2.99 40.36 -10.88
C ARG A 16 -1.79 39.58 -11.38
N LEU A 17 -1.72 38.30 -11.01
CA LEU A 17 -0.67 37.38 -11.45
C LEU A 17 -1.27 36.34 -12.39
N SER A 18 -0.71 36.23 -13.60
CA SER A 18 -0.93 35.05 -14.43
C SER A 18 -0.32 33.82 -13.75
N ARG A 19 -0.88 32.63 -14.01
CA ARG A 19 -0.36 31.36 -13.46
C ARG A 19 1.10 31.11 -13.86
N ASP A 20 1.52 31.67 -15.00
CA ASP A 20 2.88 31.58 -15.54
C ASP A 20 3.86 32.58 -14.90
N GLU A 21 3.35 33.62 -14.24
CA GLU A 21 4.13 34.69 -13.60
C GLU A 21 4.38 34.42 -12.11
N ILE A 22 3.67 33.45 -11.53
CA ILE A 22 3.93 32.99 -10.17
C ILE A 22 5.22 32.16 -10.21
N PRO A 23 6.32 32.60 -9.56
CA PRO A 23 7.53 31.81 -9.50
C PRO A 23 7.20 30.45 -8.89
N ALA A 24 7.62 29.36 -9.54
CA ALA A 24 7.51 28.04 -8.94
C ALA A 24 8.21 28.08 -7.57
N VAL A 25 7.43 27.92 -6.50
CA VAL A 25 7.98 27.86 -5.15
C VAL A 25 8.89 26.65 -5.12
N LYS A 26 10.20 26.89 -5.03
CA LYS A 26 11.17 25.81 -4.89
C LYS A 26 10.84 25.07 -3.62
N ALA A 27 10.61 23.77 -3.72
CA ALA A 27 10.45 22.93 -2.55
C ALA A 27 11.69 23.10 -1.65
N HIS A 28 11.47 23.47 -0.39
CA HIS A 28 12.53 23.65 0.60
C HIS A 28 12.86 22.35 1.37
N VAL A 29 12.29 21.24 0.90
CA VAL A 29 12.37 19.93 1.56
C VAL A 29 12.71 18.85 0.54
N ILE A 30 13.56 17.93 0.93
CA ILE A 30 13.74 16.62 0.31
C ILE A 30 12.98 15.64 1.20
N ARG A 31 11.85 15.13 0.70
CA ARG A 31 11.00 14.18 1.42
C ARG A 31 11.02 12.85 0.70
N VAL A 32 11.50 11.81 1.39
CA VAL A 32 11.67 10.48 0.81
C VAL A 32 10.78 9.48 1.54
N TYR A 33 10.01 8.71 0.77
CA TYR A 33 9.33 7.53 1.30
C TYR A 33 10.25 6.30 1.20
N ILE A 34 10.40 5.56 2.30
CA ILE A 34 11.09 4.27 2.31
C ILE A 34 10.05 3.15 2.26
N CYS A 35 10.07 2.40 1.16
CA CYS A 35 9.29 1.19 0.98
C CYS A 35 10.16 -0.03 1.28
N ALA A 36 9.86 -0.72 2.37
CA ALA A 36 10.51 -1.95 2.76
C ALA A 36 9.50 -3.09 2.81
N VAL A 37 9.90 -4.27 2.33
CA VAL A 37 9.03 -5.45 2.30
C VAL A 37 9.47 -6.43 3.39
N GLY A 38 8.55 -6.70 4.32
CA GLY A 38 8.72 -7.74 5.34
C GLY A 38 9.87 -7.49 6.32
N THR A 39 10.28 -8.57 6.98
CA THR A 39 11.31 -8.58 8.04
C THR A 39 12.74 -8.53 7.51
N ASP A 40 12.96 -8.79 6.22
CA ASP A 40 14.30 -8.90 5.64
C ASP A 40 15.08 -7.60 5.62
N SER A 41 14.38 -6.46 5.67
CA SER A 41 15.00 -5.13 5.54
C SER A 41 15.17 -4.41 6.89
N MET A 42 14.89 -5.08 8.01
CA MET A 42 14.93 -4.44 9.33
C MET A 42 16.32 -3.92 9.66
N THR A 43 17.36 -4.74 9.46
CA THR A 43 18.74 -4.36 9.74
C THR A 43 19.20 -3.18 8.90
N GLU A 44 18.89 -3.14 7.60
CA GLU A 44 19.28 -2.03 6.73
C GLU A 44 18.53 -0.75 7.07
N ARG A 45 17.29 -0.85 7.54
CA ARG A 45 16.53 0.30 8.02
C ARG A 45 17.10 0.84 9.35
N ASP A 46 17.49 -0.04 10.27
CA ASP A 46 18.21 0.32 11.50
C ASP A 46 19.49 1.08 11.16
N VAL A 47 20.33 0.51 10.28
CA VAL A 47 21.56 1.15 9.82
C VAL A 47 21.28 2.47 9.11
N PHE A 48 20.21 2.55 8.30
CA PHE A 48 19.82 3.77 7.61
C PHE A 48 19.49 4.88 8.62
N VAL A 49 18.66 4.60 9.62
CA VAL A 49 18.24 5.58 10.62
C VAL A 49 19.41 6.01 11.50
N GLU A 50 20.27 5.08 11.92
CA GLU A 50 21.39 5.36 12.81
C GLU A 50 22.54 6.10 12.09
N ASN A 51 22.88 5.69 10.87
CA ASN A 51 24.13 6.10 10.23
C ASN A 51 23.94 6.97 8.99
N VAL A 52 22.88 6.75 8.22
CA VAL A 52 22.68 7.40 6.91
C VAL A 52 21.84 8.67 7.06
N TYR A 53 20.70 8.58 7.75
CA TYR A 53 19.77 9.70 7.94
C TYR A 53 20.43 10.94 8.55
N PRO A 54 21.25 10.86 9.63
CA PRO A 54 21.87 12.05 10.21
C PRO A 54 22.84 12.74 9.25
N LYS A 55 23.60 11.95 8.47
CA LYS A 55 24.57 12.45 7.49
C LYS A 55 23.87 13.15 6.32
N LEU A 56 22.82 12.54 5.78
CA LEU A 56 22.02 13.15 4.71
C LEU A 56 21.33 14.42 5.18
N ARG A 57 20.75 14.41 6.38
CA ARG A 57 20.11 15.58 6.97
C ARG A 57 21.08 16.75 7.17
N ALA A 58 22.26 16.50 7.72
CA ALA A 58 23.30 17.52 7.85
C ALA A 58 23.75 18.02 6.49
N TYR A 59 24.02 17.13 5.53
CA TYR A 59 24.45 17.49 4.19
C TYR A 59 23.43 18.38 3.46
N CYS A 60 22.13 18.02 3.48
CA CYS A 60 21.07 18.80 2.83
C CYS A 60 20.93 20.19 3.47
N LYS A 61 21.00 20.26 4.80
CA LYS A 61 20.89 21.50 5.55
C LYS A 61 22.10 22.41 5.31
N ASP A 62 23.31 21.89 5.46
CA ASP A 62 24.55 22.68 5.47
C ASP A 62 24.96 23.12 4.05
N ARG A 63 24.67 22.30 3.03
CA ARG A 63 25.06 22.61 1.64
C ARG A 63 23.99 23.35 0.85
N TYR A 64 22.72 23.04 1.09
CA TYR A 64 21.62 23.52 0.24
C TYR A 64 20.54 24.29 1.03
N GLY A 65 20.63 24.34 2.37
CA GLY A 65 19.59 24.94 3.19
C GLY A 65 18.25 24.20 3.11
N LEU A 66 18.26 22.92 2.71
CA LEU A 66 17.07 22.09 2.55
C LEU A 66 16.84 21.23 3.79
N GLU A 67 15.57 21.05 4.15
CA GLU A 67 15.18 20.07 5.15
C GLU A 67 15.18 18.66 4.53
N PHE A 68 15.69 17.66 5.25
CA PHE A 68 15.61 16.26 4.84
C PHE A 68 14.62 15.51 5.74
N GLN A 69 13.59 14.92 5.13
CA GLN A 69 12.54 14.18 5.80
C GLN A 69 12.43 12.77 5.23
N VAL A 70 12.23 11.79 6.11
CA VAL A 70 12.03 10.40 5.74
C VAL A 70 10.71 9.91 6.32
N SER A 71 9.95 9.20 5.50
CA SER A 71 8.67 8.62 5.87
C SER A 71 8.70 7.13 5.65
N ASP A 72 8.38 6.37 6.70
CA ASP A 72 8.31 4.91 6.67
C ASP A 72 7.15 4.45 7.56
N LEU A 73 6.09 3.95 6.91
CA LEU A 73 4.85 3.57 7.58
C LEU A 73 4.96 2.30 8.43
N THR A 74 6.05 1.56 8.30
CA THR A 74 6.25 0.28 9.00
C THR A 74 7.38 0.33 10.02
N TRP A 75 7.96 1.51 10.24
CA TRP A 75 9.09 1.66 11.15
C TRP A 75 8.64 1.65 12.61
N GLY A 76 9.35 0.91 13.46
CA GLY A 76 8.99 0.75 14.86
C GLY A 76 7.84 -0.23 15.13
N LEU A 77 7.33 -0.90 14.11
CA LEU A 77 6.37 -1.98 14.27
C LEU A 77 7.08 -3.30 14.56
N SER A 78 6.50 -4.12 15.42
CA SER A 78 6.97 -5.47 15.68
C SER A 78 6.74 -6.39 14.47
N VAL A 79 7.49 -7.50 14.39
CA VAL A 79 7.35 -8.50 13.32
C VAL A 79 5.90 -8.99 13.17
N PRO A 80 5.19 -9.39 14.26
CA PRO A 80 3.79 -9.81 14.14
C PRO A 80 2.86 -8.70 13.64
N GLU A 81 3.15 -7.44 13.93
CA GLU A 81 2.36 -6.30 13.43
C GLU A 81 2.60 -6.06 11.94
N ILE A 82 3.84 -6.20 11.48
CA ILE A 82 4.18 -6.10 10.04
C ILE A 82 3.52 -7.23 9.26
N GLU A 83 3.50 -8.45 9.82
CA GLU A 83 2.96 -9.65 9.17
C GLU A 83 1.42 -9.70 9.22
N SER A 84 0.81 -9.34 10.35
CA SER A 84 -0.65 -9.35 10.54
C SER A 84 -1.38 -8.13 9.97
N GLN A 85 -0.65 -7.22 9.34
CA GLN A 85 -1.20 -5.97 8.85
C GLN A 85 -2.17 -6.17 7.69
N THR A 86 -3.37 -5.60 7.84
CA THR A 86 -4.27 -5.27 6.73
C THR A 86 -3.50 -4.54 5.64
N ASP A 87 -3.88 -4.70 4.37
CA ASP A 87 -3.12 -4.16 3.25
C ASP A 87 -2.89 -2.64 3.37
N LEU A 88 -1.70 -2.22 3.80
CA LEU A 88 -1.32 -0.81 3.89
C LEU A 88 -1.10 -0.16 2.52
N THR A 89 -1.24 -0.90 1.43
CA THR A 89 -0.95 -0.42 0.07
C THR A 89 -1.61 0.93 -0.27
N PRO A 90 -2.88 1.19 0.07
CA PRO A 90 -3.49 2.49 -0.18
C PRO A 90 -2.79 3.64 0.56
N LEU A 91 -2.37 3.42 1.80
CA LEU A 91 -1.63 4.42 2.59
C LEU A 91 -0.22 4.63 2.02
N ARG A 92 0.45 3.55 1.63
CA ARG A 92 1.78 3.62 0.99
C ARG A 92 1.72 4.43 -0.31
N ILE A 93 0.76 4.16 -1.19
CA ILE A 93 0.57 4.90 -2.45
C ILE A 93 0.33 6.39 -2.18
N ARG A 94 -0.56 6.72 -1.23
CA ARG A 94 -0.81 8.13 -0.85
C ARG A 94 0.45 8.83 -0.35
N GLU A 95 1.26 8.15 0.47
CA GLU A 95 2.49 8.73 1.00
C GLU A 95 3.57 8.91 -0.09
N ILE A 96 3.66 7.97 -1.03
CA ILE A 96 4.55 8.11 -2.20
C ILE A 96 4.15 9.32 -3.04
N GLN A 97 2.86 9.46 -3.35
CA GLN A 97 2.33 10.62 -4.10
C GLN A 97 2.62 11.94 -3.36
N ARG A 98 2.52 11.94 -2.03
CA ARG A 98 2.85 13.11 -1.21
C ARG A 98 4.33 13.45 -1.26
N CYS A 99 5.21 12.46 -1.19
CA CYS A 99 6.66 12.66 -1.33
C CYS A 99 7.00 13.17 -2.74
N HIS A 100 6.35 12.64 -3.77
CA HIS A 100 6.50 13.10 -5.14
C HIS A 100 6.09 14.57 -5.32
N ALA A 101 4.95 14.98 -4.74
CA ALA A 101 4.45 16.34 -4.88
C ALA A 101 5.27 17.40 -4.10
N LEU A 102 5.92 17.01 -3.00
CA LEU A 102 6.57 17.96 -2.07
C LEU A 102 8.09 17.96 -2.13
N SER A 103 8.73 16.88 -2.61
CA SER A 103 10.19 16.75 -2.57
C SER A 103 10.87 17.51 -3.69
N ALA A 104 11.94 18.23 -3.38
CA ALA A 104 12.81 18.92 -4.34
C ALA A 104 13.81 17.99 -5.05
N GLY A 105 13.75 16.68 -4.81
CA GLY A 105 14.74 15.71 -5.29
C GLY A 105 14.21 14.28 -5.20
N PRO A 106 15.07 13.30 -4.84
CA PRO A 106 14.61 11.94 -4.64
C PRO A 106 13.41 11.89 -3.69
N ASN A 107 12.42 11.08 -4.04
CA ASN A 107 11.15 11.01 -3.32
C ASN A 107 10.78 9.59 -2.88
N PHE A 108 11.52 8.58 -3.36
CA PHE A 108 11.23 7.18 -3.09
C PHE A 108 12.53 6.35 -3.03
N ILE A 109 12.63 5.52 -1.99
CA ILE A 109 13.63 4.48 -1.81
C ILE A 109 12.90 3.17 -1.59
N THR A 110 13.37 2.08 -2.19
CA THR A 110 12.90 0.74 -1.83
C THR A 110 14.04 -0.22 -1.53
N PHE A 111 13.86 -0.98 -0.45
CA PHE A 111 14.71 -2.12 -0.10
C PHE A 111 14.12 -3.39 -0.73
N LEU A 112 14.89 -4.01 -1.61
CA LEU A 112 14.49 -5.24 -2.29
C LEU A 112 15.17 -6.43 -1.63
N GLY A 113 14.41 -7.19 -0.85
CA GLY A 113 14.84 -8.44 -0.20
C GLY A 113 14.38 -9.71 -0.92
N GLN A 114 14.53 -10.85 -0.25
CA GLN A 114 14.19 -12.17 -0.81
C GLN A 114 12.77 -12.62 -0.44
N LYS A 115 12.22 -12.13 0.68
CA LYS A 115 10.83 -12.35 1.06
C LYS A 115 9.91 -11.36 0.35
N TYR A 116 9.16 -11.89 -0.59
CA TYR A 116 7.96 -11.27 -1.11
C TYR A 116 6.88 -11.52 -0.06
N GLY A 117 6.55 -10.51 0.74
CA GLY A 117 5.63 -10.63 1.88
C GLY A 117 4.34 -11.39 1.55
N GLN A 118 3.65 -11.88 2.59
CA GLN A 118 2.46 -12.69 2.39
C GLN A 118 1.40 -11.96 1.55
N ARG A 119 0.71 -12.74 0.72
CA ARG A 119 -0.36 -12.21 -0.12
C ARG A 119 -1.53 -11.75 0.75
N SER A 120 -1.89 -10.47 0.63
CA SER A 120 -3.10 -9.93 1.23
C SER A 120 -4.33 -10.44 0.48
N LEU A 121 -5.41 -10.67 1.21
CA LEU A 121 -6.73 -10.90 0.63
C LEU A 121 -7.19 -9.65 -0.13
N PRO A 122 -8.01 -9.80 -1.18
CA PRO A 122 -8.65 -8.65 -1.82
C PRO A 122 -9.62 -8.01 -0.82
N ASP A 123 -9.42 -6.73 -0.52
CA ASP A 123 -10.34 -5.97 0.35
C ASP A 123 -11.72 -5.78 -0.29
N VAL A 124 -11.74 -5.75 -1.62
CA VAL A 124 -12.95 -5.55 -2.44
C VAL A 124 -12.94 -6.55 -3.60
N ILE A 125 -14.08 -7.19 -3.83
CA ILE A 125 -14.33 -8.10 -4.95
C ILE A 125 -15.58 -7.61 -5.68
N LEU A 126 -15.58 -7.62 -7.02
CA LEU A 126 -16.78 -7.25 -7.79
C LEU A 126 -17.90 -8.25 -7.52
N SER A 127 -19.15 -7.79 -7.42
CA SER A 127 -20.29 -8.68 -7.15
C SER A 127 -20.41 -9.81 -8.16
N ASP A 128 -20.28 -9.51 -9.45
CA ASP A 128 -20.35 -10.52 -10.51
C ASP A 128 -19.28 -11.61 -10.35
N GLU A 129 -18.05 -11.23 -9.98
CA GLU A 129 -16.96 -12.19 -9.75
C GLU A 129 -17.20 -13.03 -8.48
N TYR A 130 -17.64 -12.38 -7.40
CA TYR A 130 -17.89 -13.04 -6.12
C TYR A 130 -19.00 -14.08 -6.26
N ASP A 131 -20.08 -13.74 -6.94
CA ASP A 131 -21.23 -14.62 -7.15
C ASP A 131 -20.86 -15.83 -8.00
N VAL A 132 -20.10 -15.62 -9.08
CA VAL A 132 -19.58 -16.69 -9.93
C VAL A 132 -18.68 -17.64 -9.12
N ILE A 133 -17.78 -17.10 -8.30
CA ILE A 133 -16.91 -17.88 -7.39
C ILE A 133 -17.74 -18.70 -6.40
N GLN A 134 -18.75 -18.09 -5.76
CA GLN A 134 -19.64 -18.78 -4.82
C GLN A 134 -20.41 -19.93 -5.49
N ILE A 135 -20.96 -19.69 -6.68
CA ILE A 135 -21.67 -20.71 -7.45
C ILE A 135 -20.74 -21.89 -7.78
N ALA A 136 -19.53 -21.60 -8.27
CA ALA A 136 -18.56 -22.63 -8.61
C ALA A 136 -18.15 -23.48 -7.39
N LEU A 137 -17.89 -22.84 -6.24
CA LEU A 137 -17.54 -23.52 -4.99
C LEU A 137 -18.67 -24.41 -4.45
N ARG A 138 -19.93 -23.95 -4.55
CA ARG A 138 -21.11 -24.70 -4.11
C ARG A 138 -21.46 -25.86 -5.04
N THR A 139 -21.19 -25.71 -6.33
CA THR A 139 -21.42 -26.72 -7.36
C THR A 139 -20.39 -27.86 -7.24
N HIS A 140 -19.11 -27.51 -7.18
CA HIS A 140 -18.02 -28.48 -7.11
C HIS A 140 -17.62 -28.78 -5.66
N LYS A 141 -18.45 -29.57 -4.96
CA LYS A 141 -18.19 -29.98 -3.57
C LYS A 141 -17.03 -30.96 -3.49
N THR A 142 -15.89 -30.48 -3.00
CA THR A 142 -14.66 -31.23 -2.77
C THR A 142 -14.15 -30.97 -1.36
N ARG A 143 -13.14 -31.72 -0.91
CA ARG A 143 -12.49 -31.48 0.39
C ARG A 143 -12.01 -30.03 0.54
N ASN A 144 -11.61 -29.39 -0.56
CA ASN A 144 -11.04 -28.04 -0.57
C ASN A 144 -12.10 -26.93 -0.74
N THR A 145 -13.37 -27.28 -0.97
CA THR A 145 -14.48 -26.30 -1.07
C THR A 145 -15.49 -26.44 0.07
N ARG A 146 -15.27 -27.37 1.00
CA ARG A 146 -16.17 -27.62 2.15
C ARG A 146 -16.42 -26.39 3.01
N ASN A 147 -15.44 -25.50 3.09
CA ASN A 147 -15.46 -24.29 3.91
C ASN A 147 -15.92 -23.07 3.11
N ALA A 148 -16.53 -23.23 1.92
CA ALA A 148 -17.09 -22.12 1.15
C ALA A 148 -17.99 -21.14 1.95
N PRO A 149 -18.78 -21.57 2.96
CA PRO A 149 -19.54 -20.63 3.80
C PRO A 149 -18.69 -19.62 4.57
N LEU A 150 -17.38 -19.84 4.71
CA LEU A 150 -16.47 -18.88 5.35
C LEU A 150 -16.38 -17.57 4.56
N LEU A 151 -16.47 -17.62 3.22
CA LEU A 151 -16.47 -16.42 2.40
C LEU A 151 -17.64 -15.50 2.76
N ASP A 152 -18.84 -16.05 2.98
CA ASP A 152 -20.05 -15.29 3.33
C ASP A 152 -19.98 -14.71 4.76
N GLN A 153 -19.14 -15.30 5.63
CA GLN A 153 -18.89 -14.75 6.97
C GLN A 153 -17.90 -13.58 6.94
N CYS A 154 -16.98 -13.59 5.97
CA CYS A 154 -15.87 -12.64 5.87
C CYS A 154 -16.13 -11.49 4.91
N TYR A 155 -16.92 -11.69 3.85
CA TYR A 155 -17.26 -10.67 2.86
C TYR A 155 -18.73 -10.26 2.96
N VAL A 156 -19.00 -8.96 2.90
CA VAL A 156 -20.36 -8.40 2.96
C VAL A 156 -20.56 -7.49 1.77
N VAL A 157 -21.76 -7.52 1.18
CA VAL A 157 -22.12 -6.64 0.07
C VAL A 157 -22.18 -5.18 0.53
N ASP A 158 -21.53 -4.31 -0.23
CA ASP A 158 -21.66 -2.86 -0.16
C ASP A 158 -22.43 -2.38 -1.40
N GLU A 159 -23.71 -2.07 -1.18
CA GLU A 159 -24.62 -1.55 -2.20
C GLU A 159 -24.41 -0.05 -2.48
N ASN A 160 -23.56 0.64 -1.70
CA ASN A 160 -23.27 2.06 -1.94
C ASN A 160 -22.33 2.26 -3.14
N ASN A 161 -21.64 1.21 -3.58
CA ASN A 161 -20.82 1.25 -4.77
C ASN A 161 -21.66 0.96 -6.03
N LEU A 162 -21.31 1.59 -7.15
CA LEU A 162 -21.99 1.39 -8.44
C LEU A 162 -20.92 0.95 -9.48
N PRO A 163 -20.83 -0.35 -9.82
CA PRO A 163 -21.68 -1.47 -9.37
C PRO A 163 -21.41 -1.91 -7.92
N PRO A 164 -22.34 -2.66 -7.28
CA PRO A 164 -22.15 -3.23 -5.95
C PRO A 164 -20.88 -4.09 -5.88
N VAL A 165 -20.30 -4.16 -4.68
CA VAL A 165 -19.06 -4.93 -4.44
C VAL A 165 -19.15 -5.68 -3.11
N TYR A 166 -18.40 -6.76 -2.98
CA TYR A 166 -18.20 -7.46 -1.72
C TYR A 166 -16.94 -6.95 -1.02
N VAL A 167 -17.09 -6.48 0.21
CA VAL A 167 -16.01 -5.90 1.01
C VAL A 167 -15.63 -6.84 2.15
N LEU A 168 -14.32 -7.03 2.36
CA LEU A 168 -13.80 -7.80 3.48
C LEU A 168 -14.11 -7.09 4.80
N ARG A 169 -14.75 -7.79 5.72
CA ARG A 169 -15.04 -7.28 7.07
C ARG A 169 -13.75 -7.05 7.85
N ALA A 170 -13.78 -6.10 8.79
CA ALA A 170 -12.65 -5.85 9.67
C ALA A 170 -12.22 -7.12 10.42
N ARG A 171 -10.91 -7.33 10.59
CA ARG A 171 -10.36 -8.51 11.27
C ARG A 171 -10.94 -8.72 12.68
N SER A 172 -11.22 -7.62 13.40
CA SER A 172 -11.84 -7.66 14.73
C SER A 172 -13.32 -8.05 14.72
N ALA A 173 -14.00 -7.95 13.58
CA ALA A 173 -15.36 -8.42 13.40
C ALA A 173 -15.43 -9.92 13.01
N ILE A 174 -14.32 -10.47 12.51
CA ILE A 174 -14.16 -11.89 12.16
C ILE A 174 -13.54 -12.67 13.33
N VAL A 175 -12.54 -12.10 13.99
CA VAL A 175 -11.87 -12.62 15.18
C VAL A 175 -11.99 -11.59 16.32
N PRO A 176 -13.04 -11.66 17.16
CA PRO A 176 -13.31 -10.68 18.22
C PRO A 176 -12.17 -10.51 19.24
N GLU A 177 -11.33 -11.53 19.42
CA GLU A 177 -10.20 -11.57 20.35
C GLU A 177 -9.14 -10.50 20.06
N PHE A 178 -9.16 -9.86 18.88
CA PHE A 178 -8.30 -8.70 18.60
C PHE A 178 -8.60 -7.47 19.49
N ASN A 179 -9.81 -7.37 20.03
CA ASN A 179 -10.20 -6.25 20.91
C ASN A 179 -9.90 -6.52 22.38
N ASP A 180 -9.31 -7.67 22.71
CA ASP A 180 -9.01 -8.04 24.09
C ASP A 180 -7.86 -7.17 24.66
N PRO A 181 -7.95 -6.71 25.92
CA PRO A 181 -6.87 -5.94 26.56
C PRO A 181 -5.59 -6.76 26.79
N ASP A 182 -5.65 -8.09 26.82
CA ASP A 182 -4.50 -8.97 26.99
C ASP A 182 -3.71 -9.14 25.67
N GLU A 183 -2.40 -8.86 25.72
CA GLU A 183 -1.51 -8.99 24.58
C GLU A 183 -1.34 -10.43 24.09
N THR A 184 -1.35 -11.40 25.00
CA THR A 184 -1.21 -12.82 24.66
C THR A 184 -2.43 -13.36 23.92
N VAL A 185 -3.62 -12.87 24.29
CA VAL A 185 -4.88 -13.17 23.61
C VAL A 185 -4.89 -12.55 22.21
N ARG A 186 -4.44 -11.29 22.06
CA ARG A 186 -4.29 -10.65 20.74
C ARG A 186 -3.27 -11.37 19.85
N ALA A 187 -2.15 -11.85 20.40
CA ALA A 187 -1.18 -12.63 19.64
C ALA A 187 -1.78 -13.95 19.14
N THR A 188 -2.58 -14.63 19.98
CA THR A 188 -3.31 -15.84 19.57
C THR A 188 -4.38 -15.53 18.51
N ALA A 189 -5.05 -14.37 18.60
CA ALA A 189 -5.99 -13.88 17.61
C ALA A 189 -5.31 -13.66 16.24
N ALA A 190 -4.06 -13.17 16.22
CA ALA A 190 -3.28 -13.01 15.00
C ALA A 190 -3.02 -14.35 14.29
N ALA A 191 -2.68 -15.40 15.04
CA ALA A 191 -2.51 -16.74 14.47
C ALA A 191 -3.82 -17.30 13.90
N LYS A 192 -4.93 -17.18 14.63
CA LYS A 192 -6.28 -17.55 14.13
C LYS A 192 -6.65 -16.80 12.87
N TRP A 193 -6.34 -15.50 12.82
CA TRP A 193 -6.61 -14.68 11.65
C TRP A 193 -5.81 -15.15 10.44
N GLU A 194 -4.54 -15.49 10.60
CA GLU A 194 -3.72 -16.01 9.50
C GLU A 194 -4.26 -17.35 8.97
N GLU A 195 -4.78 -18.22 9.85
CA GLU A 195 -5.47 -19.45 9.43
C GLU A 195 -6.72 -19.14 8.59
N VAL A 196 -7.54 -18.19 9.02
CA VAL A 196 -8.71 -17.72 8.25
C VAL A 196 -8.27 -17.13 6.90
N GLN A 197 -7.21 -16.32 6.88
CA GLN A 197 -6.68 -15.74 5.64
C GLN A 197 -6.14 -16.80 4.69
N ALA A 198 -5.44 -17.82 5.19
CA ALA A 198 -4.96 -18.94 4.40
C ALA A 198 -6.12 -19.73 3.76
N GLU A 199 -7.18 -19.98 4.51
CA GLU A 199 -8.37 -20.67 4.01
C GLU A 199 -9.10 -19.83 2.95
N LEU A 200 -9.32 -18.54 3.22
CA LEU A 200 -9.96 -17.62 2.27
C LEU A 200 -9.17 -17.50 0.96
N ARG A 201 -7.83 -17.41 1.03
CA ARG A 201 -6.96 -17.41 -0.16
C ARG A 201 -7.17 -18.67 -0.99
N THR A 202 -7.21 -19.83 -0.33
CA THR A 202 -7.41 -21.13 -0.97
C THR A 202 -8.80 -21.21 -1.62
N LEU A 203 -9.85 -20.76 -0.93
CA LEU A 203 -11.21 -20.76 -1.46
C LEU A 203 -11.36 -19.83 -2.67
N LEU A 204 -10.81 -18.62 -2.62
CA LEU A 204 -10.87 -17.66 -3.73
C LEU A 204 -10.12 -18.18 -4.96
N GLN A 205 -8.91 -18.71 -4.77
CA GLN A 205 -8.13 -19.33 -5.86
C GLN A 205 -8.89 -20.50 -6.47
N ARG A 206 -9.37 -21.42 -5.62
CA ARG A 206 -10.06 -22.61 -6.10
C ARG A 206 -11.38 -22.28 -6.78
N GLY A 207 -12.12 -21.32 -6.25
CA GLY A 207 -13.36 -20.85 -6.85
C GLY A 207 -13.13 -20.18 -8.20
N ALA A 208 -12.08 -19.37 -8.34
CA ALA A 208 -11.68 -18.78 -9.61
C ALA A 208 -11.23 -19.84 -10.64
N ASP A 209 -10.47 -20.86 -10.21
CA ASP A 209 -10.11 -22.00 -11.07
C ASP A 209 -11.35 -22.74 -11.59
N LEU A 210 -12.29 -23.04 -10.70
CA LEU A 210 -13.52 -23.76 -11.05
C LEU A 210 -14.41 -22.92 -11.96
N ALA A 211 -14.59 -21.63 -11.65
CA ALA A 211 -15.34 -20.70 -12.48
C ALA A 211 -14.77 -20.56 -13.89
N TYR A 212 -13.43 -20.55 -14.01
CA TYR A 212 -12.74 -20.54 -15.29
C TYR A 212 -12.95 -21.85 -16.07
N LEU A 213 -12.87 -23.00 -15.39
CA LEU A 213 -13.15 -24.31 -16.00
C LEU A 213 -14.60 -24.43 -16.47
N ASP A 214 -15.54 -23.83 -15.73
CA ASP A 214 -16.96 -23.79 -16.08
C ASP A 214 -17.27 -22.75 -17.19
N GLY A 215 -16.28 -21.97 -17.63
CA GLY A 215 -16.44 -20.94 -18.67
C GLY A 215 -17.19 -19.69 -18.21
N THR A 216 -17.39 -19.52 -16.89
CA THR A 216 -18.11 -18.41 -16.26
C THR A 216 -17.22 -17.24 -15.86
N MET A 217 -15.90 -17.43 -15.90
CA MET A 217 -14.89 -16.42 -15.59
C MET A 217 -13.80 -16.44 -16.67
N ASP A 218 -13.36 -15.27 -17.13
CA ASP A 218 -12.26 -15.15 -18.09
C ASP A 218 -10.87 -15.29 -17.43
N SER A 219 -9.83 -15.39 -18.25
CA SER A 219 -8.45 -15.59 -17.79
C SER A 219 -7.93 -14.41 -16.97
N ASP A 220 -8.25 -13.17 -17.37
CA ASP A 220 -7.74 -11.97 -16.71
C ASP A 220 -8.38 -11.83 -15.32
N SER A 221 -9.69 -12.11 -15.22
CA SER A 221 -10.41 -12.15 -13.96
C SER A 221 -9.88 -13.25 -13.02
N LYS A 222 -9.60 -14.44 -13.56
CA LYS A 222 -8.95 -15.51 -12.78
C LYS A 222 -7.59 -15.06 -12.25
N GLU A 223 -6.75 -14.46 -13.08
CA GLU A 223 -5.39 -14.06 -12.70
C GLU A 223 -5.36 -13.07 -11.53
N ARG A 224 -6.38 -12.21 -11.38
CA ARG A 224 -6.54 -11.34 -10.19
C ARG A 224 -6.53 -12.14 -8.87
N TYR A 225 -7.02 -13.38 -8.90
CA TYR A 225 -7.03 -14.29 -7.76
C TYR A 225 -5.78 -15.15 -7.63
N TYR A 226 -4.80 -15.06 -8.53
CA TYR A 226 -3.50 -15.76 -8.42
C TYR A 226 -2.33 -14.81 -8.12
N VAL A 227 -2.44 -13.55 -8.53
CA VAL A 227 -1.37 -12.57 -8.39
C VAL A 227 -1.11 -12.24 -6.91
N SER A 228 -0.04 -12.82 -6.36
CA SER A 228 0.53 -12.47 -5.05
C SER A 228 1.50 -11.29 -5.10
N GLY A 229 1.84 -10.78 -6.30
CA GLY A 229 3.05 -9.98 -6.50
C GLY A 229 2.89 -8.64 -7.24
N GLU A 230 1.73 -8.30 -7.80
CA GLU A 230 1.56 -6.98 -8.45
C GLU A 230 1.38 -5.82 -7.46
N LYS A 231 1.71 -6.01 -6.18
CA LYS A 231 2.10 -4.85 -5.38
C LYS A 231 3.30 -4.16 -6.05
N ARG A 232 4.26 -4.93 -6.58
CA ARG A 232 5.39 -4.38 -7.36
C ARG A 232 4.89 -3.70 -8.63
N SER A 233 4.12 -4.37 -9.50
CA SER A 233 3.60 -3.74 -10.73
C SER A 233 2.73 -2.50 -10.46
N ARG A 234 1.90 -2.46 -9.40
CA ARG A 234 1.10 -1.26 -9.07
C ARG A 234 1.90 -0.12 -8.45
N TYR A 235 2.82 -0.37 -7.51
CA TYR A 235 3.75 0.70 -7.08
C TYR A 235 4.56 1.22 -8.26
N PHE A 236 4.91 0.33 -9.20
CA PHE A 236 5.77 0.66 -10.31
C PHE A 236 5.07 1.28 -11.53
N SER A 237 3.77 1.06 -11.69
CA SER A 237 2.95 1.66 -12.75
C SER A 237 2.25 2.94 -12.32
N LEU A 238 1.97 3.11 -11.02
CA LEU A 238 1.32 4.32 -10.47
C LEU A 238 2.30 5.45 -10.16
N VAL A 239 3.60 5.17 -10.18
CA VAL A 239 4.65 6.17 -9.94
C VAL A 239 5.45 6.30 -11.23
N ASP A 240 5.36 7.48 -11.84
CA ASP A 240 6.18 7.82 -13.00
C ASP A 240 7.66 7.88 -12.56
N PHE A 241 8.39 6.78 -12.73
CA PHE A 241 9.79 6.66 -12.34
C PHE A 241 10.77 7.48 -13.18
N SER A 242 10.27 8.28 -14.13
CA SER A 242 11.08 9.30 -14.79
C SER A 242 11.71 10.28 -13.78
N SER A 243 11.18 10.35 -12.55
CA SER A 243 11.69 11.19 -11.46
C SER A 243 12.42 10.41 -10.35
N ALA A 244 13.74 10.58 -10.27
CA ALA A 244 14.64 10.36 -9.11
C ALA A 244 14.25 9.29 -8.06
N CYS A 245 14.06 8.05 -8.48
CA CYS A 245 13.88 6.91 -7.57
C CYS A 245 15.19 6.15 -7.33
N LEU A 246 15.41 5.70 -6.09
CA LEU A 246 16.60 4.93 -5.69
C LEU A 246 16.19 3.50 -5.33
N PHE A 247 16.78 2.53 -6.03
CA PHE A 247 16.56 1.11 -5.78
C PHE A 247 17.77 0.53 -5.06
N ILE A 248 17.55 -0.01 -3.85
CA ILE A 248 18.60 -0.67 -3.07
C ILE A 248 18.32 -2.18 -3.09
N SER A 249 19.12 -2.90 -3.87
CA SER A 249 19.08 -4.36 -3.90
C SER A 249 19.85 -4.92 -2.71
N LEU A 250 19.19 -5.72 -1.89
CA LEU A 250 19.83 -6.47 -0.81
C LEU A 250 20.38 -7.76 -1.43
N ALA A 251 21.57 -7.69 -2.03
CA ALA A 251 22.32 -8.87 -2.42
C ALA A 251 23.06 -9.39 -1.17
N LEU A 252 22.56 -10.49 -0.62
CA LEU A 252 23.34 -11.41 0.20
C LEU A 252 23.77 -12.58 -0.69
#